data_AF-X1DUC8-F1
#
_entry.id   AF-X1DUC8-F1
#
_cell.length_a   1.000
_cell.length_b   1.000
_cell.length_c   1.000
_cell.angle_alpha   90.00
_cell.angle_beta   90.00
_cell.angle_gamma   90.00
#
_symmetry.space_group_name_H-M   'P 1'
#
loop_
_entity.id
_entity.type
_entity.pdbx_description
1 polymer ?
#
loop_
_entity_poly.entity_id
_entity_poly.type
_entity_poly.pdbx_seq_one_letter_code
_entity_poly.pdbx_strand_id
1 'polypeptide(L)'
;MTLNASSKFIAPMLVLLASAIPLGAPTLADGPDRRTISLTATGVVKTTPDKVDIATGVTTEGQTARAALDKNTAAMSNVVDGLKEAGIEPKDIQTTNFSISPVYQQRKQGQAAFITGYRVTNSVHIIVRDTKKLGGILDKVVSLGANQIGSISFGVSEPERLKDEARKQAMRNAAPP
;
A
#
# COMPACT_ATOMS: atom_id res chain seq x y z
N MET A 1 70.96 -0.40 18.35
CA MET A 1 70.36 0.46 17.32
C MET A 1 69.81 1.70 18.04
N THR A 2 70.59 2.59 18.67
CA THR A 2 71.68 3.46 18.16
C THR A 2 71.33 4.03 16.78
N LEU A 3 71.35 5.33 16.47
CA LEU A 3 71.52 6.59 17.20
C LEU A 3 71.39 7.68 16.11
N ASN A 4 70.75 8.83 16.36
CA ASN A 4 71.21 10.14 15.85
C ASN A 4 70.43 11.24 16.59
N ALA A 5 71.04 11.91 17.58
CA ALA A 5 71.83 13.16 17.44
C ALA A 5 70.90 14.39 17.33
N SER A 6 71.10 15.52 18.00
CA SER A 6 72.19 16.10 18.78
C SER A 6 71.62 17.35 19.48
N SER A 7 71.67 17.47 20.80
CA SER A 7 72.56 18.37 21.55
C SER A 7 72.54 19.86 21.12
N LYS A 8 72.07 20.77 22.00
CA LYS A 8 72.90 21.64 22.90
C LYS A 8 72.34 23.06 23.13
N PHE A 9 72.69 23.60 24.32
CA PHE A 9 72.74 25.00 24.79
C PHE A 9 71.38 25.70 25.09
N ILE A 10 70.99 25.87 26.36
CA ILE A 10 71.36 26.93 27.32
C ILE A 10 71.12 28.34 26.77
N ALA A 11 70.04 28.99 27.20
CA ALA A 11 70.04 30.23 27.98
C ALA A 11 68.62 30.83 28.02
N PRO A 12 68.27 31.57 29.10
CA PRO A 12 66.92 31.69 29.63
C PRO A 12 66.26 33.01 29.18
N MET A 13 65.04 33.25 29.65
CA MET A 13 64.62 34.50 30.33
C MET A 13 63.16 34.89 30.02
N LEU A 14 62.41 34.97 31.12
CA LEU A 14 61.28 35.89 31.39
C LEU A 14 59.95 35.75 30.61
N VAL A 15 58.96 35.28 31.38
CA VAL A 15 57.66 35.95 31.65
C VAL A 15 56.73 36.17 30.47
N LEU A 16 55.50 35.62 30.53
CA LEU A 16 54.27 36.42 30.74
C LEU A 16 52.99 35.54 30.78
N LEU A 17 52.16 35.83 31.79
CA LEU A 17 50.69 35.71 31.88
C LEU A 17 50.00 34.34 31.94
N ALA A 18 49.52 34.02 33.14
CA ALA A 18 48.38 33.12 33.38
C ALA A 18 47.07 33.83 33.01
N SER A 19 46.38 33.36 31.97
CA SER A 19 45.02 33.79 31.63
C SER A 19 44.00 32.76 32.11
N ALA A 20 43.20 33.15 33.10
CA ALA A 20 42.03 32.41 33.57
C ALA A 20 40.94 32.41 32.48
N ILE A 21 40.38 31.23 32.17
CA ILE A 21 39.24 31.08 31.25
C ILE A 21 37.96 31.07 32.10
N PRO A 22 37.00 31.99 31.89
CA PRO A 22 35.70 31.90 32.54
C PRO A 22 34.81 30.90 31.79
N LEU A 23 34.20 29.96 32.52
CA LEU A 23 33.10 29.14 32.00
C LEU A 23 31.85 30.01 31.85
N GLY A 24 31.43 30.28 30.60
CA GLY A 24 30.14 30.90 30.28
C GLY A 24 29.02 29.87 30.24
N ALA A 25 27.91 30.14 30.96
CA ALA A 25 26.66 29.38 30.93
C ALA A 25 25.92 29.51 29.58
N PRO A 26 25.04 28.56 29.20
CA PRO A 26 24.29 28.67 27.94
C PRO A 26 23.22 29.77 28.06
N THR A 27 23.34 30.79 27.23
CA THR A 27 22.28 31.79 27.04
C THR A 27 21.24 31.21 26.08
N LEU A 28 19.98 31.12 26.52
CA LEU A 28 18.83 30.99 25.63
C LEU A 28 18.75 32.27 24.79
N ALA A 29 19.27 32.21 23.56
CA ALA A 29 19.14 33.29 22.60
C ALA A 29 17.73 33.26 21.99
N ASP A 30 16.85 34.09 22.53
CA ASP A 30 15.62 34.52 21.87
C ASP A 30 16.02 35.46 20.71
N GLY A 31 15.84 34.99 19.47
CA GLY A 31 16.21 35.70 18.24
C GLY A 31 15.12 36.65 17.76
N PRO A 32 15.43 37.61 16.88
CA PRO A 32 14.54 38.72 16.53
C PRO A 32 13.22 38.24 15.95
N ASP A 33 12.15 38.90 16.40
CA ASP A 33 10.73 38.76 16.05
C ASP A 33 10.51 38.48 14.54
N ARG A 34 10.57 37.21 14.14
CA ARG A 34 10.42 36.79 12.74
C ARG A 34 8.94 36.82 12.39
N ARG A 35 8.54 37.89 11.71
CA ARG A 35 7.19 38.02 11.13
C ARG A 35 6.96 36.87 10.15
N THR A 36 6.24 35.85 10.59
CA THR A 36 5.96 34.64 9.81
C THR A 36 4.48 34.65 9.44
N ILE A 37 4.17 34.61 8.15
CA ILE A 37 2.79 34.44 7.69
C ILE A 37 2.58 32.94 7.47
N SER A 38 1.81 32.32 8.35
CA SER A 38 1.34 30.95 8.17
C SER A 38 0.03 30.99 7.41
N LEU A 39 -0.07 30.23 6.32
CA LEU A 39 -1.22 30.23 5.45
C LEU A 39 -1.63 28.80 5.13
N THR A 40 -2.89 28.49 5.41
CA THR A 40 -3.52 27.22 5.05
C THR A 40 -4.43 27.46 3.86
N ALA A 41 -4.17 26.78 2.75
CA ALA A 41 -5.01 26.85 1.57
C ALA A 41 -5.46 25.45 1.13
N THR A 42 -6.71 25.36 0.72
CA THR A 42 -7.34 24.10 0.28
C THR A 42 -7.67 24.20 -1.20
N GLY A 43 -7.36 23.14 -1.96
CA GLY A 43 -7.74 22.97 -3.35
C GLY A 43 -8.50 21.66 -3.52
N VAL A 44 -9.60 21.69 -4.26
CA VAL A 44 -10.49 20.54 -4.47
C VAL A 44 -10.75 20.38 -5.96
N VAL A 45 -10.36 19.24 -6.51
CA VAL A 45 -10.65 18.86 -7.89
C VAL A 45 -11.65 17.71 -7.88
N LYS A 46 -12.78 17.90 -8.56
CA LYS A 46 -13.81 16.86 -8.73
C LYS A 46 -13.66 16.24 -10.11
N THR A 47 -13.61 14.90 -10.17
CA THR A 47 -13.58 14.17 -11.44
C THR A 47 -14.48 12.94 -11.37
N THR A 48 -14.89 12.43 -12.53
CA THR A 48 -15.58 11.15 -12.62
C THR A 48 -14.56 10.01 -12.51
N PRO A 49 -14.81 8.97 -11.69
CA PRO A 49 -13.98 7.78 -11.66
C PRO A 49 -13.89 7.13 -13.06
N ASP A 50 -12.68 6.78 -13.48
CA ASP A 50 -12.40 6.15 -14.79
C ASP A 50 -11.93 4.69 -14.64
N LYS A 51 -11.82 4.18 -13.41
CA LYS A 51 -11.51 2.78 -13.13
C LYS A 51 -12.30 2.24 -11.96
N VAL A 52 -12.52 0.93 -11.98
CA VAL A 52 -13.14 0.18 -10.89
C VAL A 52 -12.27 -1.01 -10.56
N ASP A 53 -11.86 -1.07 -9.30
CA ASP A 53 -11.10 -2.16 -8.72
C ASP A 53 -12.10 -3.12 -8.03
N ILE A 54 -12.09 -4.39 -8.44
CA ILE A 54 -13.04 -5.40 -7.96
C ILE A 54 -12.25 -6.61 -7.48
N ALA A 55 -12.56 -7.07 -6.28
CA ALA A 55 -12.15 -8.40 -5.83
C ALA A 55 -13.29 -9.38 -6.07
N THR A 56 -13.03 -10.46 -6.81
CA THR A 56 -13.97 -11.58 -6.97
C THR A 56 -13.24 -12.89 -6.83
N GLY A 57 -13.94 -13.98 -6.56
CA GLY A 57 -13.32 -15.26 -6.35
C GLY A 57 -14.28 -16.42 -6.44
N VAL A 58 -13.67 -17.60 -6.47
CA VAL A 58 -14.33 -18.88 -6.46
C VAL A 58 -13.91 -19.60 -5.18
N THR A 59 -14.89 -19.99 -4.38
CA THR A 59 -14.73 -20.91 -3.25
C THR A 59 -15.42 -22.22 -3.58
N THR A 60 -14.68 -23.32 -3.55
CA THR A 60 -15.21 -24.68 -3.79
C THR A 60 -14.94 -25.57 -2.59
N GLU A 61 -15.79 -26.57 -2.41
CA GLU A 61 -15.64 -27.59 -1.38
C GLU A 61 -15.61 -28.99 -1.99
N GLY A 62 -14.87 -29.89 -1.34
CA GLY A 62 -14.77 -31.29 -1.74
C GLY A 62 -14.39 -32.18 -0.57
N GLN A 63 -14.67 -33.48 -0.68
CA GLN A 63 -14.28 -34.47 0.34
C GLN A 63 -12.76 -34.59 0.49
N THR A 64 -12.02 -34.33 -0.59
CA THR A 64 -10.55 -34.29 -0.59
C THR A 64 -10.06 -32.93 -1.07
N ALA A 65 -8.87 -32.52 -0.61
CA ALA A 65 -8.22 -31.29 -1.05
C ALA A 65 -8.05 -31.27 -2.58
N ARG A 66 -7.73 -32.42 -3.19
CA ARG A 66 -7.54 -32.52 -4.64
C ARG A 66 -8.85 -32.34 -5.41
N ALA A 67 -9.94 -32.97 -4.98
CA ALA A 67 -11.24 -32.79 -5.62
C ALA A 67 -11.75 -31.34 -5.49
N ALA A 68 -11.48 -30.67 -4.37
CA ALA A 68 -11.82 -29.26 -4.18
C ALA A 68 -10.98 -28.35 -5.09
N LEU A 69 -9.68 -28.64 -5.23
CA LEU A 69 -8.74 -27.92 -6.08
C LEU A 69 -9.13 -28.03 -7.56
N ASP A 70 -9.34 -29.24 -8.07
CA ASP A 70 -9.65 -29.46 -9.48
C ASP A 70 -10.93 -28.71 -9.89
N LYS A 71 -11.96 -28.74 -9.03
CA LYS A 71 -13.18 -27.95 -9.20
C LYS A 71 -12.91 -26.44 -9.17
N ASN A 72 -12.05 -25.97 -8.26
CA ASN A 72 -11.70 -24.57 -8.15
C ASN A 72 -10.99 -24.07 -9.41
N THR A 73 -9.99 -24.82 -9.87
CA THR A 73 -9.20 -24.48 -11.05
C THR A 73 -10.07 -24.44 -12.31
N ALA A 74 -10.99 -25.41 -12.49
CA ALA A 74 -11.91 -25.41 -13.61
C ALA A 74 -12.85 -24.19 -13.59
N ALA A 75 -13.47 -23.90 -12.45
CA ALA A 75 -14.35 -22.73 -12.30
C ALA A 75 -13.58 -21.42 -12.48
N MET A 76 -12.37 -21.31 -11.93
CA MET A 76 -11.53 -20.13 -12.07
C MET A 76 -11.09 -19.90 -13.53
N SER A 77 -10.78 -20.97 -14.28
CA SER A 77 -10.49 -20.87 -15.71
C SER A 77 -11.67 -20.29 -16.47
N ASN A 78 -12.88 -20.81 -16.22
CA ASN A 78 -14.10 -20.29 -16.85
C ASN A 78 -14.33 -18.82 -16.53
N VAL A 79 -14.11 -18.40 -15.28
CA VAL A 79 -14.22 -17.00 -14.87
C VAL A 79 -13.19 -16.12 -15.61
N VAL A 80 -11.91 -16.54 -15.66
CA VAL A 80 -10.86 -15.79 -16.36
C VAL A 80 -11.16 -15.66 -17.85
N ASP A 81 -11.62 -16.73 -18.49
CA ASP A 81 -11.94 -16.70 -19.92
C ASP A 81 -13.18 -15.86 -20.19
N GLY A 82 -14.20 -15.93 -19.34
CA GLY A 82 -15.38 -15.05 -19.41
C GLY A 82 -15.04 -13.56 -19.23
N LEU A 83 -14.06 -13.24 -18.38
CA LEU A 83 -13.55 -11.88 -18.19
C LEU A 83 -12.83 -11.38 -19.44
N LYS A 84 -11.99 -12.20 -20.07
CA LYS A 84 -11.33 -11.87 -21.35
C LYS A 84 -12.35 -11.61 -22.44
N GLU A 85 -13.36 -12.48 -22.56
CA GLU A 85 -14.46 -12.30 -23.53
C GLU A 85 -15.28 -11.04 -23.26
N ALA A 86 -15.40 -10.62 -22.00
CA ALA A 86 -16.06 -9.37 -21.63
C ALA A 86 -15.21 -8.12 -21.92
N GLY A 87 -13.99 -8.30 -22.45
CA GLY A 87 -13.09 -7.23 -22.85
C GLY A 87 -12.12 -6.76 -21.76
N ILE A 88 -11.97 -7.52 -20.67
CA ILE A 88 -10.92 -7.25 -19.68
C ILE A 88 -9.59 -7.76 -20.23
N GLU A 89 -8.57 -6.90 -20.22
CA GLU A 89 -7.24 -7.31 -20.66
C GLU A 89 -6.58 -8.26 -19.63
N PRO A 90 -5.76 -9.24 -20.07
CA PRO A 90 -5.07 -10.15 -19.15
C PRO A 90 -4.21 -9.43 -18.10
N LYS A 91 -3.66 -8.26 -18.43
CA LYS A 91 -2.87 -7.43 -17.51
C LYS A 91 -3.69 -6.87 -16.34
N ASP A 92 -5.00 -6.71 -16.56
CA ASP A 92 -5.95 -6.14 -15.60
C ASP A 92 -6.63 -7.25 -14.76
N ILE A 93 -6.23 -8.53 -14.92
CA ILE A 93 -6.67 -9.67 -14.11
C ILE A 93 -5.47 -10.20 -13.33
N GLN A 94 -5.56 -10.19 -12.00
CA GLN A 94 -4.48 -10.69 -11.14
C GLN A 94 -5.03 -11.57 -10.04
N THR A 95 -4.52 -12.79 -9.88
CA THR A 95 -4.82 -13.61 -8.69
C THR A 95 -4.16 -13.00 -7.47
N THR A 96 -4.96 -12.65 -6.47
CA THR A 96 -4.50 -11.99 -5.23
C THR A 96 -4.47 -12.91 -4.04
N ASN A 97 -5.30 -13.97 -4.03
CA ASN A 97 -5.35 -14.89 -2.91
C ASN A 97 -5.64 -16.31 -3.40
N PHE A 98 -4.94 -17.28 -2.83
CA PHE A 98 -5.22 -18.69 -3.00
C PHE A 98 -4.97 -19.41 -1.69
N SER A 99 -5.98 -20.08 -1.17
CA SER A 99 -5.89 -20.80 0.10
C SER A 99 -6.67 -22.10 0.07
N ILE A 100 -6.15 -23.11 0.77
CA ILE A 100 -6.82 -24.38 1.00
C ILE A 100 -6.96 -24.54 2.51
N SER A 101 -8.17 -24.83 2.99
CA SER A 101 -8.45 -24.95 4.41
C SER A 101 -9.35 -26.17 4.67
N PRO A 102 -9.04 -27.00 5.67
CA PRO A 102 -9.95 -28.08 6.07
C PRO A 102 -11.24 -27.48 6.67
N VAL A 103 -12.37 -28.11 6.35
CA VAL A 103 -13.68 -27.77 6.89
C VAL A 103 -13.98 -28.73 8.03
N TYR A 104 -14.04 -28.20 9.25
CA TYR A 104 -14.37 -28.97 10.44
C TYR A 104 -15.86 -28.86 10.74
N GLN A 105 -16.50 -29.98 11.03
CA GLN A 105 -17.87 -29.99 11.54
C GLN A 105 -17.85 -30.32 13.03
N GLN A 106 -18.44 -29.42 13.81
CA GLN A 106 -18.61 -29.60 15.25
C GLN A 106 -19.67 -30.67 15.50
N ARG A 107 -19.38 -31.65 16.35
CA ARG A 107 -20.39 -32.57 16.88
C ARG A 107 -21.13 -31.94 18.07
N LYS A 108 -22.34 -32.43 18.36
CA LYS A 108 -23.04 -32.09 19.60
C LYS A 108 -22.19 -32.49 20.81
N GLN A 109 -22.14 -31.58 21.78
CA GLN A 109 -21.59 -31.65 23.15
C GLN A 109 -20.50 -32.71 23.41
N GLY A 110 -19.25 -32.24 23.51
CA GLY A 110 -18.13 -32.97 24.13
C GLY A 110 -17.26 -33.84 23.21
N GLN A 111 -17.50 -33.86 21.90
CA GLN A 111 -16.69 -34.64 20.95
C GLN A 111 -15.77 -33.77 20.11
N ALA A 112 -14.59 -34.28 19.77
CA ALA A 112 -13.62 -33.59 18.92
C ALA A 112 -14.18 -33.32 17.52
N ALA A 113 -13.90 -32.13 16.99
CA ALA A 113 -14.28 -31.77 15.63
C ALA A 113 -13.56 -32.68 14.61
N PHE A 114 -14.27 -33.09 13.58
CA PHE A 114 -13.71 -33.92 12.51
C PHE A 114 -13.76 -33.18 11.18
N ILE A 115 -12.79 -33.47 10.30
CA ILE A 115 -12.72 -32.89 8.96
C ILE A 115 -13.83 -33.53 8.12
N THR A 116 -14.70 -32.70 7.58
CA THR A 116 -15.78 -33.11 6.65
C THR A 116 -15.41 -32.91 5.18
N GLY A 117 -14.40 -32.09 4.94
CA GLY A 117 -13.86 -31.85 3.62
C GLY A 117 -12.81 -30.77 3.63
N TYR A 118 -12.50 -30.27 2.44
CA TYR A 118 -11.56 -29.19 2.21
C TYR A 118 -12.25 -28.12 1.38
N ARG A 119 -11.99 -26.88 1.77
CA ARG A 119 -12.41 -25.68 1.06
C ARG A 119 -11.19 -25.10 0.36
N VAL A 120 -11.34 -24.77 -0.92
CA VAL A 120 -10.34 -24.03 -1.68
C VAL A 120 -10.95 -22.70 -2.05
N THR A 121 -10.26 -21.62 -1.70
CA THR A 121 -10.63 -20.25 -2.05
C THR A 121 -9.57 -19.69 -2.98
N ASN A 122 -10.01 -19.14 -4.10
CA ASN A 122 -9.18 -18.44 -5.06
C ASN A 122 -9.84 -17.10 -5.37
N SER A 123 -9.10 -16.00 -5.19
CA SER A 123 -9.57 -14.65 -5.43
C SER A 123 -8.70 -13.97 -6.47
N VAL A 124 -9.36 -13.29 -7.39
CA VAL A 124 -8.76 -12.41 -8.39
C VAL A 124 -9.18 -10.97 -8.16
N HIS A 125 -8.23 -10.09 -8.38
CA HIS A 125 -8.44 -8.66 -8.53
C HIS A 125 -8.57 -8.33 -10.00
N ILE A 126 -9.59 -7.53 -10.32
CA ILE A 126 -9.94 -7.14 -11.68
C ILE A 126 -10.01 -5.62 -11.73
N ILE A 127 -9.35 -5.05 -12.73
CA ILE A 127 -9.43 -3.61 -13.03
C ILE A 127 -10.34 -3.42 -14.23
N VAL A 128 -11.48 -2.76 -14.01
CA VAL A 128 -12.44 -2.42 -15.07
C VAL A 128 -12.30 -0.95 -15.42
N ARG A 129 -11.86 -0.67 -16.66
CA ARG A 129 -11.71 0.71 -17.18
C ARG A 129 -13.02 1.27 -17.75
N ASP A 130 -13.94 0.39 -18.16
CA ASP A 130 -15.25 0.77 -18.67
C ASP A 130 -16.34 0.50 -17.63
N THR A 131 -16.68 1.55 -16.86
CA THR A 131 -17.66 1.46 -15.77
C THR A 131 -19.07 1.14 -16.26
N LYS A 132 -19.40 1.36 -17.54
CA LYS A 132 -20.72 1.05 -18.11
C LYS A 132 -20.91 -0.44 -18.33
N LYS A 133 -19.83 -1.19 -18.56
CA LYS A 133 -19.85 -2.65 -18.76
C LYS A 133 -19.83 -3.43 -17.46
N LEU A 134 -19.62 -2.75 -16.33
CA LEU A 134 -19.46 -3.36 -15.01
C LEU A 134 -20.61 -4.33 -14.67
N GLY A 135 -21.86 -3.91 -14.84
CA GLY A 135 -23.02 -4.75 -14.50
C GLY A 135 -23.02 -6.07 -15.27
N GLY A 136 -22.86 -6.01 -16.60
CA GLY A 136 -22.81 -7.22 -17.44
C GLY A 136 -21.58 -8.10 -17.17
N ILE A 137 -20.44 -7.51 -16.80
CA ILE A 137 -19.25 -8.25 -16.39
C ILE A 137 -19.53 -9.02 -15.09
N LEU A 138 -20.11 -8.37 -14.08
CA LEU A 138 -20.42 -8.99 -12.81
C LEU A 138 -21.42 -10.15 -12.99
N ASP A 139 -22.50 -9.94 -13.74
CA ASP A 139 -23.50 -10.98 -14.00
C ASP A 139 -22.89 -12.20 -14.70
N LYS A 140 -22.01 -11.97 -15.68
CA LYS A 140 -21.32 -13.04 -16.40
C LYS A 140 -20.38 -13.82 -15.49
N VAL A 141 -19.59 -13.12 -14.67
CA VAL A 141 -18.61 -13.73 -13.75
C VAL A 141 -19.30 -14.58 -12.68
N VAL A 142 -20.42 -14.10 -12.14
CA VAL A 142 -21.27 -14.87 -11.21
C VAL A 142 -21.84 -16.12 -11.87
N SER A 143 -22.36 -15.98 -13.09
CA SER A 143 -22.91 -17.11 -13.86
C SER A 143 -21.86 -18.18 -14.19
N LEU A 144 -20.59 -17.78 -14.32
CA LEU A 144 -19.46 -18.68 -14.63
C LEU A 144 -18.86 -19.36 -13.40
N GLY A 145 -19.36 -19.07 -12.19
CA GLY A 145 -18.99 -19.76 -10.96
C GLY A 145 -18.27 -18.91 -9.92
N ALA A 146 -18.09 -17.61 -10.15
CA ALA A 146 -17.66 -16.71 -9.09
C ALA A 146 -18.78 -16.58 -8.04
N ASN A 147 -18.49 -17.06 -6.83
CA ASN A 147 -19.44 -17.05 -5.71
C ASN A 147 -18.96 -16.18 -4.55
N GLN A 148 -17.82 -15.52 -4.72
CA GLN A 148 -17.31 -14.53 -3.80
C GLN A 148 -17.18 -13.21 -4.54
N ILE A 149 -17.97 -12.23 -4.13
CA ILE A 149 -17.81 -10.84 -4.57
C ILE A 149 -17.32 -10.07 -3.35
N GLY A 150 -16.12 -9.52 -3.45
CA GLY A 150 -15.53 -8.66 -2.45
C GLY A 150 -15.97 -7.21 -2.62
N SER A 151 -15.16 -6.32 -2.08
CA SER A 151 -15.40 -4.88 -2.20
C SER A 151 -15.20 -4.40 -3.64
N ILE A 152 -16.06 -3.47 -4.05
CA ILE A 152 -15.94 -2.71 -5.29
C ILE A 152 -15.47 -1.31 -4.92
N SER A 153 -14.35 -0.89 -5.49
CA SER A 153 -13.77 0.44 -5.26
C SER A 153 -13.71 1.22 -6.56
N PHE A 154 -14.24 2.44 -6.56
CA PHE A 154 -14.18 3.35 -7.70
C PHE A 154 -12.98 4.26 -7.54
N GLY A 155 -12.18 4.37 -8.60
CA GLY A 155 -10.94 5.12 -8.58
C GLY A 155 -10.70 5.89 -9.86
N VAL A 156 -9.56 6.57 -9.85
CA VAL A 156 -9.02 7.32 -10.99
C VAL A 156 -7.67 6.70 -11.37
N SER A 157 -7.41 6.59 -12.66
CA SER A 157 -6.20 5.98 -13.21
C SER A 157 -4.98 6.87 -13.01
N GLU A 158 -5.20 8.19 -12.94
CA GLU A 158 -4.15 9.20 -12.76
C GLU A 158 -4.38 10.06 -11.50
N PRO A 159 -4.30 9.49 -10.28
CA PRO A 159 -4.53 10.24 -9.04
C PRO A 159 -3.49 11.34 -8.83
N GLU A 160 -2.25 11.15 -9.28
CA GLU A 160 -1.17 12.13 -9.08
C GLU A 160 -1.38 13.41 -9.90
N ARG A 161 -1.88 13.31 -11.14
CA ARG A 161 -2.21 14.51 -11.93
C ARG A 161 -3.29 15.34 -11.26
N LEU A 162 -4.33 14.70 -10.71
CA LEU A 162 -5.42 15.37 -10.01
C LEU A 162 -4.96 15.99 -8.69
N LYS A 163 -4.04 15.33 -7.96
CA LYS A 163 -3.40 15.91 -6.78
C LYS A 163 -2.57 17.14 -7.13
N ASP A 164 -1.82 17.12 -8.22
CA ASP A 164 -1.03 18.26 -8.66
C ASP A 164 -1.90 19.44 -9.10
N GLU A 165 -3.03 19.17 -9.77
CA GLU A 165 -4.04 20.20 -10.06
C GLU A 165 -4.65 20.78 -8.78
N ALA A 166 -5.01 19.92 -7.81
CA ALA A 166 -5.52 20.36 -6.52
C ALA A 166 -4.49 21.21 -5.76
N ARG A 167 -3.20 20.85 -5.80
CA ARG A 167 -2.10 21.64 -5.23
C ARG A 167 -1.97 23.00 -5.91
N LYS A 168 -2.03 23.06 -7.25
CA LYS A 168 -2.01 24.33 -7.99
C LYS A 168 -3.19 25.22 -7.61
N GLN A 169 -4.38 24.65 -7.47
CA GLN A 169 -5.57 25.40 -7.06
C GLN A 169 -5.46 25.87 -5.61
N ALA A 170 -4.94 25.05 -4.70
CA ALA A 170 -4.66 25.45 -3.32
C ALA A 170 -3.70 26.65 -3.29
N MET A 171 -2.60 26.62 -4.06
CA MET A 171 -1.66 27.74 -4.14
C MET A 171 -2.29 29.02 -4.70
N ARG A 172 -3.20 28.92 -5.69
CA ARG A 172 -3.94 30.08 -6.21
C ARG A 172 -4.88 30.67 -5.15
N ASN A 173 -5.54 29.84 -4.37
CA ASN A 173 -6.39 30.27 -3.27
C ASN A 173 -5.59 30.86 -2.10
N ALA A 174 -4.30 30.51 -2.01
CA ALA A 174 -3.36 31.02 -1.01
C ALA A 174 -2.79 32.40 -1.39
N ALA A 175 -2.68 32.70 -2.68
CA ALA A 175 -2.08 33.96 -3.11
C ALA A 175 -2.97 35.14 -2.63
N PRO A 176 -2.44 36.08 -1.83
CA PRO A 176 -3.17 37.29 -1.48
C PRO A 176 -3.43 38.13 -2.75
N PRO A 177 -4.48 38.97 -2.77
CA PRO A 177 -4.81 39.82 -3.90
C PRO A 177 -3.71 40.83 -4.25
#